data_AF-A0A164AG52-F1
#
_entry.id   AF-A0A164AG52-F1
#
_cell.length_a   1.000
_cell.length_b   1.000
_cell.length_c   1.000
_cell.angle_alpha   90.00
_cell.angle_beta   90.00
_cell.angle_gamma   90.00
#
_symmetry.space_group_name_H-M   'P 1'
#
loop_
_entity.id
_entity.type
_entity.pdbx_description
1 polymer ?
#
loop_
_entity_poly.entity_id
_entity_poly.type
_entity_poly.pdbx_seq_one_letter_code
_entity_poly.pdbx_strand_id
1 'polypeptide(L)'
;MKIGNDSIGISNTDKIKLLAVIFAVYVAVIMLFDWLLDGSLKTWDNYLIKGLIYSILFSVLIYVSINKLTKKVELKLEIPLVAGEELEAYGMANMFLGKEAIGGKLGITEDTLVFHSHKFNIQKSTIRIPFDEMTVLKPCRVMWFMNNGIEVQTYDSRCVFVVNDRKTWLEIIHKKMN
;
A
#
# COMPACT_ATOMS: atom_id res chain seq x y z
N MET A 1 -20.53 3.31 -2.90
CA MET A 1 -20.22 2.18 -1.99
C MET A 1 -18.76 2.22 -1.57
N LYS A 2 -18.42 2.01 -0.30
CA LYS A 2 -17.03 1.93 0.14
C LYS A 2 -16.51 0.50 0.06
N ILE A 3 -15.32 0.30 -0.49
CA ILE A 3 -14.63 -1.01 -0.61
C ILE A 3 -13.37 -0.97 0.25
N GLY A 4 -13.19 -1.96 1.12
CA GLY A 4 -12.04 -2.02 2.00
C GLY A 4 -12.08 -1.10 3.21
N ASN A 5 -11.09 -1.30 4.07
CA ASN A 5 -10.85 -0.47 5.24
C ASN A 5 -10.00 0.77 4.91
N ASP A 6 -9.99 1.68 5.88
CA ASP A 6 -9.36 3.00 5.87
C ASP A 6 -7.83 2.96 6.02
N SER A 7 -7.33 1.87 6.58
CA SER A 7 -5.90 1.61 6.67
C SER A 7 -5.40 0.89 5.42
N ILE A 8 -4.14 1.15 5.05
CA ILE A 8 -3.37 0.27 4.17
C ILE A 8 -3.59 -1.18 4.61
N GLY A 9 -3.88 -2.08 3.67
CA GLY A 9 -4.21 -3.49 3.89
C GLY A 9 -3.09 -4.34 4.44
N ILE A 10 -2.60 -4.01 5.64
CA ILE A 10 -1.58 -4.76 6.34
C ILE A 10 -2.25 -5.99 6.94
N SER A 11 -2.03 -7.15 6.32
CA SER A 11 -2.53 -8.41 6.84
C SER A 11 -1.80 -8.80 8.14
N ASN A 12 -2.37 -9.73 8.92
CA ASN A 12 -1.67 -10.24 10.11
C ASN A 12 -0.35 -10.93 9.75
N THR A 13 -0.26 -11.56 8.58
CA THR A 13 0.98 -12.13 8.06
C THR A 13 2.03 -11.04 7.79
N ASP A 14 1.62 -9.87 7.32
CA ASP A 14 2.53 -8.74 7.09
C ASP A 14 3.07 -8.16 8.39
N LYS A 15 2.25 -8.13 9.46
CA LYS A 15 2.70 -7.73 10.80
C LYS A 15 3.80 -8.65 11.34
N ILE A 16 3.65 -9.96 11.15
CA ILE A 16 4.64 -10.96 11.58
C ILE A 16 5.94 -10.80 10.78
N LYS A 17 5.82 -10.63 9.45
CA LYS A 17 6.99 -10.40 8.58
C LYS A 17 7.72 -9.11 8.94
N LEU A 18 6.98 -8.03 9.20
CA LEU A 18 7.55 -6.74 9.63
C LEU A 18 8.36 -6.90 10.92
N LEU A 19 7.82 -7.61 11.91
CA LEU A 19 8.52 -7.90 13.16
C LEU A 19 9.83 -8.67 12.90
N ALA A 20 9.78 -9.72 12.07
CA ALA A 20 10.96 -10.51 11.74
C ALA A 20 12.05 -9.68 11.02
N VAL A 21 11.65 -8.81 10.10
CA VAL A 21 12.58 -7.90 9.40
C VAL A 21 13.19 -6.89 10.37
N ILE A 22 12.38 -6.25 11.21
CA ILE A 22 12.88 -5.28 12.20
C ILE A 22 13.85 -5.96 13.17
N PHE A 23 13.53 -7.18 13.62
CA PHE A 23 14.42 -7.98 14.47
C PHE A 23 15.77 -8.22 13.78
N ALA A 24 15.77 -8.74 12.55
CA ALA A 24 16.99 -9.05 11.82
C ALA A 24 17.84 -7.79 11.55
N VAL A 25 17.20 -6.70 11.14
CA VAL A 25 17.88 -5.42 10.89
C VAL A 25 18.46 -4.86 12.18
N TYR A 26 17.70 -4.85 13.28
CA TYR A 26 18.18 -4.38 14.57
C TYR A 26 19.42 -5.15 15.02
N VAL A 27 19.37 -6.50 14.98
CA VAL A 27 20.50 -7.36 15.38
C VAL A 27 21.72 -7.09 14.50
N ALA A 28 21.55 -7.02 13.17
CA ALA A 28 22.66 -6.74 12.26
C ALA A 28 23.29 -5.36 12.50
N VAL A 29 22.46 -4.33 12.72
CA VAL A 29 22.92 -2.97 12.98
C VAL A 29 23.67 -2.90 14.31
N ILE A 30 23.13 -3.45 15.40
CA ILE A 30 23.81 -3.37 16.70
C ILE A 30 25.11 -4.16 16.73
N MET A 31 25.17 -5.31 16.05
CA MET A 31 26.41 -6.08 15.88
C MET A 31 27.46 -5.28 15.09
N LEU A 32 27.03 -4.59 14.03
CA LEU A 32 27.91 -3.71 13.24
C LEU A 32 28.45 -2.55 14.10
N PHE A 33 27.59 -1.92 14.90
CA PHE A 33 28.00 -0.84 15.81
C PHE A 33 28.97 -1.31 16.89
N ASP A 34 28.68 -2.45 17.54
CA ASP A 34 29.57 -3.03 18.55
C ASP A 34 30.94 -3.38 17.93
N TRP A 35 30.95 -3.98 16.73
CA TRP A 35 32.20 -4.25 16.02
C TRP A 35 32.95 -2.98 15.61
N LEU A 36 32.26 -1.94 15.13
CA LEU A 36 32.87 -0.70 14.65
C LEU A 36 33.41 0.18 15.79
N LEU A 37 32.70 0.24 16.92
CA LEU A 37 33.02 1.13 18.04
C LEU A 37 33.84 0.44 19.14
N ASP A 38 33.46 -0.78 19.51
CA ASP A 38 34.07 -1.52 20.62
C ASP A 38 35.13 -2.53 20.12
N GLY A 39 35.25 -2.73 18.79
CA GLY A 39 36.19 -3.68 18.18
C GLY A 39 35.90 -5.15 18.49
N SER A 40 34.79 -5.44 19.17
CA SER A 40 34.46 -6.78 19.67
C SER A 40 32.95 -7.01 19.64
N LEU A 41 32.56 -8.27 19.41
CA LEU A 41 31.17 -8.67 19.45
C LEU A 41 30.80 -9.12 20.86
N LYS A 42 29.66 -8.62 21.34
CA LYS A 42 29.01 -9.11 22.56
C LYS A 42 28.46 -10.53 22.34
N THR A 43 28.01 -11.15 23.43
CA THR A 43 27.40 -12.48 23.41
C THR A 43 26.04 -12.48 22.71
N TRP A 44 25.64 -13.63 22.15
CA TRP A 44 24.41 -13.77 21.36
C TRP A 44 23.14 -13.46 22.15
N ASP A 45 23.07 -13.82 23.42
CA ASP A 45 21.96 -13.52 24.32
C ASP A 45 21.67 -12.02 24.40
N ASN A 46 22.70 -11.17 24.49
CA ASN A 46 22.55 -9.73 24.48
C ASN A 46 21.86 -9.22 23.20
N TYR A 47 22.25 -9.73 22.03
CA TYR A 47 21.64 -9.34 20.75
C TYR A 47 20.21 -9.88 20.59
N LEU A 48 19.98 -11.14 20.94
CA LEU A 48 18.68 -11.77 20.77
C LEU A 48 17.62 -11.19 21.73
N ILE A 49 17.97 -10.96 23.00
CA ILE A 49 17.06 -10.38 24.00
C ILE A 49 16.70 -8.95 23.60
N LYS A 50 17.70 -8.11 23.30
CA LYS A 50 17.46 -6.73 22.84
C LYS A 50 16.68 -6.72 21.54
N GLY A 51 17.05 -7.55 20.57
CA GLY A 51 16.34 -7.68 19.31
C GLY A 51 14.86 -7.98 19.51
N LEU A 52 14.52 -8.91 20.41
CA LEU A 52 13.14 -9.27 20.69
C LEU A 52 12.36 -8.08 21.29
N ILE A 53 12.92 -7.43 22.31
CA ILE A 53 12.29 -6.29 23.00
C ILE A 53 12.07 -5.12 22.02
N TYR A 54 13.12 -4.73 21.29
CA TYR A 54 13.06 -3.60 20.37
C TYR A 54 12.18 -3.89 19.16
N SER A 55 12.21 -5.10 18.59
CA SER A 55 11.37 -5.44 17.44
C SER A 55 9.89 -5.43 17.78
N ILE A 56 9.48 -5.91 18.96
CA ILE A 56 8.08 -5.83 19.42
C ILE A 56 7.68 -4.36 19.58
N LEU A 57 8.47 -3.58 20.34
CA LEU A 57 8.18 -2.18 20.62
C LEU A 57 8.08 -1.34 19.34
N PHE A 58 9.06 -1.47 18.44
CA PHE A 58 9.07 -0.74 17.17
C PHE A 58 7.97 -1.20 16.22
N SER A 59 7.66 -2.49 16.16
CA SER A 59 6.56 -2.99 15.31
C SER A 59 5.22 -2.39 15.73
N VAL A 60 4.95 -2.33 17.03
CA VAL A 60 3.74 -1.69 17.57
C VAL A 60 3.74 -0.19 17.29
N LEU A 61 4.86 0.50 17.56
CA LEU A 61 4.99 1.94 17.31
C LEU A 61 4.77 2.30 15.83
N ILE A 62 5.40 1.56 14.91
CA ILE A 62 5.25 1.75 13.46
C ILE A 62 3.80 1.50 13.06
N TYR A 63 3.19 0.40 13.52
CA TYR A 63 1.80 0.08 13.19
C TYR A 63 0.83 1.18 13.64
N VAL A 64 0.95 1.65 14.88
CA VAL A 64 0.13 2.74 15.43
C VAL A 64 0.36 4.04 14.64
N SER A 65 1.63 4.35 14.34
CA SER A 65 2.00 5.57 13.59
C SER A 65 1.43 5.57 12.18
N ILE A 66 1.58 4.45 11.45
CA ILE A 66 1.00 4.28 10.12
C ILE A 66 -0.51 4.43 10.18
N ASN A 67 -1.20 3.73 11.09
CA ASN A 67 -2.66 3.83 11.18
C ASN A 67 -3.15 5.24 11.50
N LYS A 68 -2.45 5.97 12.38
CA LYS A 68 -2.82 7.34 12.75
C LYS A 68 -2.57 8.33 11.62
N LEU A 69 -1.44 8.20 10.92
CA LEU A 69 -1.09 9.06 9.78
C LEU A 69 -2.03 8.82 8.59
N THR A 70 -2.27 7.55 8.24
CA THR A 70 -3.12 7.17 7.11
C THR A 70 -4.56 7.68 7.29
N LYS A 71 -5.17 7.45 8.46
CA LYS A 71 -6.54 7.92 8.75
C LYS A 71 -6.70 9.44 8.61
N LYS A 72 -5.69 10.21 9.04
CA LYS A 72 -5.74 11.68 9.00
C LYS A 72 -5.65 12.22 7.56
N VAL A 73 -4.91 11.53 6.70
CA VAL A 73 -4.69 11.91 5.30
C VAL A 73 -5.86 11.47 4.42
N GLU A 74 -6.50 10.35 4.76
CA GLU A 74 -7.66 9.79 4.08
C GLU A 74 -8.92 10.65 4.18
N LEU A 75 -9.27 11.13 5.38
CA LEU A 75 -10.52 11.88 5.64
C LEU A 75 -10.68 13.15 4.78
N LYS A 76 -9.60 13.60 4.13
CA LYS A 76 -9.57 14.84 3.35
C LYS A 76 -9.43 14.61 1.85
N LEU A 77 -9.35 13.35 1.40
CA LEU A 77 -9.18 13.04 -0.02
C LEU A 77 -10.53 12.72 -0.66
N GLU A 78 -10.99 13.65 -1.47
CA GLU A 78 -12.16 13.51 -2.34
C GLU A 78 -11.68 13.24 -3.77
N ILE A 79 -12.40 12.36 -4.47
CA ILE A 79 -12.14 12.10 -5.89
C ILE A 79 -12.80 13.23 -6.67
N PRO A 80 -12.07 13.96 -7.53
CA PRO A 80 -12.68 14.98 -8.38
C PRO A 80 -13.54 14.29 -9.44
N LEU A 81 -14.85 14.54 -9.39
CA LEU A 81 -15.82 14.05 -10.37
C LEU A 81 -16.08 15.11 -11.45
N VAL A 82 -16.35 14.66 -12.67
CA VAL A 82 -16.80 15.52 -13.76
C VAL A 82 -18.30 15.82 -13.58
N ALA A 83 -18.80 16.90 -14.20
CA ALA A 83 -20.22 17.24 -14.13
C ALA A 83 -21.10 16.09 -14.65
N GLY A 84 -22.05 15.64 -13.84
CA GLY A 84 -22.94 14.52 -14.15
C GLY A 84 -22.38 13.14 -13.81
N GLU A 85 -21.12 13.05 -13.36
CA GLU A 85 -20.51 11.79 -12.94
C GLU A 85 -20.84 11.48 -11.48
N GLU A 86 -21.26 10.25 -11.19
CA GLU A 86 -21.52 9.77 -9.84
C GLU A 86 -20.52 8.69 -9.41
N LEU A 87 -20.14 8.73 -8.13
CA LEU A 87 -19.21 7.77 -7.55
C LEU A 87 -19.96 6.53 -7.05
N GLU A 88 -19.92 5.45 -7.83
CA GLU A 88 -20.58 4.19 -7.49
C GLU A 88 -19.82 3.41 -6.42
N ALA A 89 -18.48 3.36 -6.50
CA ALA A 89 -17.65 2.71 -5.50
C ALA A 89 -16.32 3.43 -5.26
N TYR A 90 -15.75 3.31 -4.06
CA TYR A 90 -14.45 3.90 -3.74
C TYR A 90 -13.72 3.20 -2.61
N GLY A 91 -12.40 3.37 -2.55
CA GLY A 91 -11.57 2.86 -1.46
C GLY A 91 -10.14 3.37 -1.55
N MET A 92 -9.36 3.14 -0.50
CA MET A 92 -7.96 3.52 -0.47
C MET A 92 -7.13 2.63 -1.39
N ALA A 93 -6.19 3.26 -2.10
CA ALA A 93 -5.31 2.56 -3.02
C ALA A 93 -3.95 3.24 -3.11
N ASN A 94 -2.90 2.44 -3.34
CA ASN A 94 -1.64 2.96 -3.84
C ASN A 94 -1.51 2.59 -5.31
N MET A 95 -1.16 3.55 -6.15
CA MET A 95 -0.85 3.30 -7.54
C MET A 95 0.66 3.24 -7.72
N PHE A 96 1.13 2.20 -8.41
CA PHE A 96 2.52 2.07 -8.83
C PHE A 96 2.63 2.46 -10.30
N LEU A 97 3.40 3.51 -10.57
CA LEU A 97 3.79 3.92 -11.90
C LEU A 97 5.30 3.66 -12.05
N GLY A 98 5.65 2.58 -12.73
CA GLY A 98 7.04 2.10 -12.78
C GLY A 98 7.57 1.75 -11.38
N LYS A 99 8.52 2.55 -10.86
CA LYS A 99 9.16 2.35 -9.54
C LYS A 99 8.58 3.24 -8.43
N GLU A 100 7.70 4.17 -8.77
CA GLU A 100 7.14 5.12 -7.80
C GLU A 100 5.81 4.61 -7.25
N ALA A 101 5.64 4.68 -5.93
CA ALA A 101 4.41 4.35 -5.23
C ALA A 101 3.69 5.63 -4.82
N ILE A 102 2.50 5.85 -5.37
CA ILE A 102 1.70 7.05 -5.17
C ILE A 102 0.47 6.67 -4.35
N GLY A 103 0.37 7.18 -3.13
CA GLY A 103 -0.80 6.97 -2.28
C GLY A 103 -1.99 7.84 -2.68
N GLY A 104 -3.20 7.27 -2.67
CA GLY A 104 -4.42 7.99 -3.04
C GLY A 104 -5.71 7.22 -2.79
N LYS A 105 -6.75 7.60 -3.53
CA LYS A 105 -8.06 6.95 -3.51
C LYS A 105 -8.40 6.47 -4.90
N LEU A 106 -8.92 5.25 -5.00
CA LEU A 106 -9.45 4.68 -6.22
C LEU A 106 -10.98 4.76 -6.15
N GLY A 107 -11.61 5.05 -7.27
CA GLY A 107 -13.04 5.18 -7.44
C GLY A 107 -13.52 4.53 -8.72
N ILE A 108 -14.77 4.12 -8.72
CA ILE A 108 -15.50 3.58 -9.86
C ILE A 108 -16.70 4.48 -10.06
N THR A 109 -16.88 4.90 -11.30
CA THR A 109 -18.06 5.63 -11.77
C THR A 109 -18.80 4.77 -12.79
N GLU A 110 -19.71 5.35 -13.55
CA GLU A 110 -20.50 4.59 -14.53
C GLU A 110 -19.59 3.90 -15.56
N ASP A 111 -18.63 4.64 -16.11
CA ASP A 111 -17.80 4.26 -17.26
C ASP A 111 -16.28 4.30 -17.00
N THR A 112 -15.85 4.80 -15.83
CA THR A 112 -14.45 5.11 -15.57
C THR A 112 -13.94 4.54 -14.24
N LEU A 113 -12.71 4.03 -14.25
CA LEU A 113 -11.89 3.82 -13.06
C LEU A 113 -11.03 5.07 -12.79
N VAL A 114 -11.25 5.73 -11.65
CA VAL A 114 -10.60 7.01 -11.31
C VAL A 114 -9.66 6.85 -10.12
N PHE A 115 -8.38 7.14 -10.31
CA PHE A 115 -7.41 7.26 -9.23
C PHE A 115 -7.06 8.72 -8.96
N HIS A 116 -7.10 9.14 -7.69
CA HIS A 116 -6.68 10.47 -7.29
C HIS A 116 -5.62 10.41 -6.20
N SER A 117 -4.43 10.95 -6.49
CA SER A 117 -3.29 10.98 -5.55
C SER A 117 -3.47 12.01 -4.43
N HIS A 118 -2.88 11.77 -3.24
CA HIS A 118 -2.85 12.78 -2.18
C HIS A 118 -2.09 14.07 -2.57
N LYS A 119 -2.50 15.21 -2.00
CA LYS A 119 -1.88 16.54 -2.23
C LYS A 119 -0.39 16.63 -1.88
N PHE A 120 0.12 15.69 -1.08
CA PHE A 120 1.51 15.64 -0.63
C PHE A 120 2.44 14.88 -1.57
N ASN A 121 1.91 14.21 -2.61
CA ASN A 121 2.75 13.56 -3.61
C ASN A 121 3.39 14.60 -4.53
N ILE A 122 4.64 14.33 -4.92
CA ILE A 122 5.42 15.17 -5.84
C ILE A 122 4.71 15.23 -7.21
N GLN A 123 4.16 14.11 -7.65
CA GLN A 123 3.28 14.02 -8.80
C GLN A 123 1.82 14.03 -8.32
N LYS A 124 1.17 15.19 -8.45
CA LYS A 124 -0.28 15.30 -8.28
C LYS A 124 -0.92 14.84 -9.59
N SER A 125 -1.60 13.71 -9.56
CA SER A 125 -2.28 13.17 -10.73
C SER A 125 -3.65 12.62 -10.37
N THR A 126 -4.66 13.07 -11.09
CA THR A 126 -5.88 12.28 -11.30
C THR A 126 -5.66 11.47 -12.56
N ILE A 127 -5.82 10.15 -12.45
CA ILE A 127 -5.79 9.24 -13.59
C ILE A 127 -7.19 8.70 -13.76
N ARG A 128 -7.65 8.70 -15.01
CA ARG A 128 -8.97 8.24 -15.42
C ARG A 128 -8.74 7.19 -16.47
N ILE A 129 -9.28 6.00 -16.25
CA ILE A 129 -9.14 4.86 -17.15
C ILE A 129 -10.57 4.46 -17.51
N PRO A 130 -11.05 4.83 -18.71
CA PRO A 130 -12.31 4.33 -19.24
C PRO A 130 -12.30 2.81 -19.29
N PHE A 131 -13.42 2.17 -18.97
CA PHE A 131 -13.50 0.70 -18.94
C PHE A 131 -13.38 0.06 -20.33
N ASP A 132 -13.80 0.77 -21.38
CA ASP A 132 -13.70 0.35 -22.79
C ASP A 132 -12.25 0.39 -23.32
N GLU A 133 -11.38 1.22 -22.74
CA GLU A 133 -9.95 1.27 -23.03
C GLU A 133 -9.12 0.21 -22.29
N MET A 134 -9.73 -0.50 -21.32
CA MET A 134 -9.04 -1.47 -20.48
C MET A 134 -8.85 -2.81 -21.19
N THR A 135 -7.61 -3.16 -21.53
CA THR A 135 -7.26 -4.38 -22.26
C THR A 135 -6.89 -5.54 -21.33
N VAL A 136 -6.39 -5.24 -20.13
CA VAL A 136 -6.03 -6.24 -19.12
C VAL A 136 -6.49 -5.81 -17.74
N LEU A 137 -7.20 -6.71 -17.06
CA LEU A 137 -7.46 -6.62 -15.63
C LEU A 137 -7.13 -7.95 -14.96
N LYS A 138 -6.11 -7.98 -14.10
CA LYS A 138 -5.73 -9.23 -13.40
C LYS A 138 -5.15 -8.98 -12.00
N PRO A 139 -5.30 -9.94 -11.07
CA PRO A 139 -4.57 -9.89 -9.81
C PRO A 139 -3.06 -10.02 -10.05
N CYS A 140 -2.26 -9.27 -9.30
CA CYS A 140 -0.81 -9.39 -9.31
C CYS A 140 -0.20 -9.30 -7.90
N ARG A 141 1.06 -9.71 -7.80
CA ARG A 141 1.91 -9.51 -6.61
C ARG A 141 2.78 -8.28 -6.87
N VAL A 142 2.75 -7.32 -5.95
CA VAL A 142 3.53 -6.06 -6.09
C VAL A 142 4.91 -6.19 -5.47
N MET A 143 5.00 -6.86 -4.33
CA MET A 143 6.27 -7.17 -3.66
C MET A 143 6.12 -8.46 -2.84
N TRP A 144 7.22 -8.99 -2.30
CA TRP A 144 7.26 -10.28 -1.60
C TRP A 144 6.20 -10.45 -0.51
N PHE A 145 5.78 -9.35 0.13
CA PHE A 145 4.70 -9.33 1.13
C PHE A 145 3.36 -8.77 0.62
N MET A 146 3.34 -7.96 -0.44
CA MET A 146 2.12 -7.31 -0.93
C MET A 146 1.46 -8.12 -2.06
N ASN A 147 0.49 -8.97 -1.68
CA ASN A 147 -0.26 -9.85 -2.59
C ASN A 147 -1.65 -9.33 -2.97
N ASN A 148 -1.89 -8.04 -2.79
CA ASN A 148 -3.17 -7.36 -2.99
C ASN A 148 -3.14 -6.38 -4.17
N GLY A 149 -2.27 -6.65 -5.16
CA GLY A 149 -2.17 -5.88 -6.40
C GLY A 149 -3.24 -6.25 -7.41
N ILE A 150 -3.69 -5.24 -8.16
CA ILE A 150 -4.48 -5.32 -9.38
C ILE A 150 -3.67 -4.65 -10.47
N GLU A 151 -3.38 -5.39 -11.54
CA GLU A 151 -2.75 -4.85 -12.73
C GLU A 151 -3.83 -4.43 -13.73
N VAL A 152 -3.73 -3.19 -14.17
CA VAL A 152 -4.57 -2.59 -15.21
C VAL A 152 -3.67 -2.22 -16.38
N GLN A 153 -4.04 -2.62 -17.58
CA GLN A 153 -3.40 -2.16 -18.82
C GLN A 153 -4.43 -1.55 -19.75
N THR A 154 -4.04 -0.45 -20.38
CA THR A 154 -4.67 0.12 -21.57
C THR A 154 -3.74 -0.09 -22.76
N TYR A 155 -4.11 0.38 -23.95
CA TYR A 155 -3.22 0.32 -25.12
C TYR A 155 -1.90 1.10 -24.91
N ASP A 156 -1.97 2.23 -24.18
CA ASP A 156 -0.84 3.15 -24.02
C ASP A 156 -0.13 3.03 -22.67
N SER A 157 -0.78 2.44 -21.66
CA SER A 157 -0.30 2.53 -20.30
C SER A 157 -0.52 1.26 -19.49
N ARG A 158 0.34 1.09 -18.48
CA ARG A 158 0.25 0.01 -17.48
C ARG A 158 0.41 0.62 -16.10
N CYS A 159 -0.52 0.29 -15.22
CA CYS A 159 -0.43 0.66 -13.81
C CYS A 159 -0.82 -0.51 -12.91
N VAL A 160 -0.35 -0.45 -11.67
CA VAL A 160 -0.69 -1.45 -10.65
C VAL A 160 -1.27 -0.75 -9.43
N PHE A 161 -2.47 -1.16 -9.03
CA PHE A 161 -3.13 -0.68 -7.83
C PHE A 161 -2.98 -1.69 -6.70
N VAL A 162 -2.48 -1.25 -5.54
CA VAL A 162 -2.52 -2.00 -4.29
C VAL A 162 -3.75 -1.56 -3.52
N VAL A 163 -4.70 -2.47 -3.33
CA VAL A 163 -6.02 -2.18 -2.75
C VAL A 163 -6.33 -3.08 -1.56
N ASN A 164 -7.29 -2.66 -0.75
CA ASN A 164 -8.01 -3.55 0.16
C ASN A 164 -9.09 -4.32 -0.59
N ASP A 165 -9.47 -5.51 -0.11
CA ASP A 165 -10.56 -6.31 -0.69
C ASP A 165 -10.47 -6.49 -2.22
N ARG A 166 -9.28 -6.88 -2.69
CA ARG A 166 -8.96 -7.05 -4.13
C ARG A 166 -10.03 -7.82 -4.91
N LYS A 167 -10.62 -8.86 -4.32
CA LYS A 167 -11.65 -9.67 -5.00
C LYS A 167 -12.86 -8.83 -5.37
N THR A 168 -13.38 -8.04 -4.44
CA THR A 168 -14.51 -7.14 -4.65
C THR A 168 -14.21 -6.10 -5.73
N TRP A 169 -13.01 -5.54 -5.73
CA TRP A 169 -12.59 -4.64 -6.81
C TRP A 169 -12.61 -5.30 -8.19
N LEU A 170 -12.00 -6.48 -8.32
CA LEU A 170 -11.96 -7.22 -9.59
C LEU A 170 -13.36 -7.58 -10.08
N GLU A 171 -14.25 -8.02 -9.19
CA GLU A 171 -15.64 -8.38 -9.51
C GLU A 171 -16.42 -7.18 -10.07
N ILE A 172 -16.32 -6.01 -9.44
CA ILE A 172 -17.04 -4.81 -9.89
C ILE A 172 -16.47 -4.31 -11.22
N ILE A 173 -15.14 -4.24 -11.36
CA ILE A 173 -14.52 -3.76 -12.60
C ILE A 173 -14.81 -4.72 -13.76
N HIS A 174 -14.74 -6.05 -13.56
CA HIS A 174 -15.14 -7.00 -14.59
C HIS A 174 -16.59 -6.82 -15.02
N LYS A 175 -17.51 -6.51 -14.09
CA LYS A 175 -18.90 -6.23 -14.44
C LYS A 175 -19.04 -4.96 -15.28
N LYS A 176 -18.16 -3.98 -15.11
CA LYS A 176 -18.16 -2.72 -15.88
C LYS A 176 -17.55 -2.83 -17.28
N MET A 177 -16.66 -3.80 -17.48
CA MET A 177 -16.03 -4.06 -18.79
C MET A 177 -16.88 -4.91 -19.74
N ASN A 178 -17.94 -5.56 -19.22
CA ASN A 178 -18.86 -6.41 -20.00
C ASN A 178 -20.17 -5.68 -20.27
#